data_AF-A0A2V7R1E2-F1
#
_entry.id   AF-A0A2V7R1E2-F1
#
_cell.length_a   1.000
_cell.length_b   1.000
_cell.length_c   1.000
_cell.angle_alpha   90.00
_cell.angle_beta   90.00
_cell.angle_gamma   90.00
#
_symmetry.space_group_name_H-M   'P 1'
#
loop_
_entity.id
_entity.type
_entity.pdbx_description
1 polymer ?
#
loop_
_entity_poly.entity_id
_entity_poly.type
_entity_poly.pdbx_seq_one_letter_code
_entity_poly.pdbx_strand_id
1 'polypeptide(L)'
;MNRNSTTLALLGALIGAAPRPYPAAPSRVSVKLSEWNVVLSQASVAAGSVTFVVTNAGSIPHGFEVEGQGIEQEIETIQPGASDTLTLTLKKGSYEVYCPVGADSHKKLGMDTHLKVVSATSPAPSGYGASETSEPHMKAERVQAIRVTGGGPVIHILPGPFPFPDSAAPILAAFGDEREGLESQVKNGPYSNNVVRSSGTFTFTAWDKGAVRDSVDGVAEFATQDGARWKLVLDRVQTKDVPHHPRFGGVIMGLYYHGVTQVHTPLVPTINSAVALWAVGHLYKNDVPVTDNAMVHVMLLSRTRRDGDFALTCWDCSKNKIEELQLQILPGPGEPKFDAPGGFLFVNWEKSSSRKPAS
;
A
#
# COMPACT_ATOMS: atom_id res chain seq x y z
N MET A 1 47.38 -6.64 -85.71
CA MET A 1 46.90 -5.55 -86.57
C MET A 1 45.42 -5.31 -86.26
N ASN A 2 45.11 -4.12 -85.75
CA ASN A 2 43.85 -3.37 -85.72
C ASN A 2 42.46 -4.05 -85.83
N ARG A 3 41.67 -3.86 -84.76
CA ARG A 3 40.34 -3.19 -84.65
C ARG A 3 39.21 -3.59 -85.63
N ASN A 4 38.07 -4.04 -85.09
CA ASN A 4 36.88 -3.18 -84.88
C ASN A 4 35.72 -3.88 -84.14
N SER A 5 34.99 -3.05 -83.40
CA SER A 5 33.94 -3.32 -82.41
C SER A 5 32.55 -3.54 -82.99
N THR A 6 31.69 -4.26 -82.27
CA THR A 6 30.28 -3.84 -82.06
C THR A 6 29.71 -4.45 -80.78
N THR A 7 29.30 -3.54 -79.89
CA THR A 7 28.70 -3.76 -78.58
C THR A 7 27.19 -3.87 -78.74
N LEU A 8 26.53 -4.82 -78.08
CA LEU A 8 25.09 -4.76 -77.80
C LEU A 8 24.87 -5.10 -76.32
N ALA A 9 24.60 -4.08 -75.52
CA ALA A 9 24.24 -4.22 -74.11
C ALA A 9 22.72 -4.33 -73.98
N LEU A 10 22.23 -5.44 -73.40
CA LEU A 10 20.86 -5.56 -72.91
C LEU A 10 20.83 -5.06 -71.45
N LEU A 11 20.00 -4.05 -71.18
CA LEU A 11 19.77 -3.48 -69.85
C LEU A 11 18.35 -3.86 -69.36
N GLY A 12 18.26 -4.32 -68.11
CA GLY A 12 17.11 -4.19 -67.18
C GLY A 12 15.91 -5.12 -67.41
N ALA A 13 15.27 -5.71 -66.40
CA ALA A 13 15.08 -5.20 -65.05
C ALA A 13 15.05 -6.33 -64.00
N LEU A 14 15.92 -6.23 -63.00
CA LEU A 14 15.74 -6.90 -61.71
C LEU A 14 14.80 -6.03 -60.88
N ILE A 15 13.58 -6.50 -60.66
CA ILE A 15 12.66 -5.90 -59.69
C ILE A 15 13.27 -6.13 -58.30
N GLY A 16 13.93 -5.11 -57.76
CA GLY A 16 14.38 -5.11 -56.37
C GLY A 16 13.16 -5.15 -55.46
N ALA A 17 12.92 -6.28 -54.81
CA ALA A 17 11.99 -6.34 -53.69
C ALA A 17 12.54 -5.41 -52.59
N ALA A 18 11.84 -4.31 -52.32
CA ALA A 18 12.16 -3.45 -51.19
C ALA A 18 12.11 -4.29 -49.90
N PRO A 19 13.12 -4.22 -49.01
CA PRO A 19 13.06 -4.91 -47.74
C PRO A 19 11.84 -4.40 -46.97
N ARG A 20 10.94 -5.31 -46.59
CA ARG A 20 9.86 -4.99 -45.66
C ARG A 20 10.51 -4.47 -44.37
N PRO A 21 10.12 -3.30 -43.84
CA PRO A 21 10.64 -2.86 -42.56
C PRO A 21 10.25 -3.92 -41.52
N TYR A 22 11.26 -4.61 -40.96
CA TYR A 22 11.05 -5.40 -39.77
C TYR A 22 10.52 -4.46 -38.68
N PRO A 23 9.45 -4.83 -37.95
CA PRO A 23 9.05 -4.04 -36.80
C PRO A 23 10.27 -3.88 -35.89
N ALA A 24 10.59 -2.64 -35.55
CA ALA A 24 11.66 -2.36 -34.59
C ALA A 24 11.41 -3.22 -33.35
N ALA A 25 12.45 -3.87 -32.85
CA ALA A 25 12.33 -4.71 -31.67
C ALA A 25 11.68 -3.89 -30.54
N PRO A 26 10.68 -4.45 -29.81
CA PRO A 26 9.99 -3.71 -28.77
C PRO A 26 11.00 -3.20 -27.75
N SER A 27 10.88 -1.92 -27.41
CA SER A 27 11.73 -1.33 -26.37
C SER A 27 11.37 -1.98 -25.05
N ARG A 28 12.35 -2.58 -24.35
CA ARG A 28 12.11 -3.26 -23.09
C ARG A 28 12.54 -2.37 -21.94
N VAL A 29 11.60 -2.01 -21.07
CA VAL A 29 11.84 -1.18 -19.89
C VAL A 29 11.65 -2.05 -18.66
N SER A 30 12.72 -2.37 -17.95
CA SER A 30 12.61 -2.93 -16.60
C SER A 30 12.10 -1.86 -15.64
N VAL A 31 11.15 -2.24 -14.79
CA VAL A 31 10.52 -1.41 -13.77
C VAL A 31 10.71 -2.09 -12.42
N LYS A 32 11.24 -1.36 -11.44
CA LYS A 32 11.33 -1.81 -10.05
C LYS A 32 10.40 -0.98 -9.20
N LEU A 33 9.45 -1.64 -8.55
CA LEU A 33 8.54 -1.05 -7.57
C LEU A 33 9.09 -1.31 -6.17
N SER A 34 9.01 -0.31 -5.31
CA SER A 34 9.19 -0.42 -3.86
C SER A 34 8.31 0.64 -3.20
N GLU A 35 8.20 0.60 -1.87
CA GLU A 35 7.40 1.56 -1.12
C GLU A 35 7.72 3.00 -1.54
N TRP A 36 6.70 3.66 -2.09
CA TRP A 36 6.73 5.08 -2.47
C TRP A 36 7.69 5.40 -3.62
N ASN A 37 8.05 4.42 -4.45
CA ASN A 37 9.02 4.62 -5.52
C ASN A 37 8.77 3.74 -6.74
N VAL A 38 8.87 4.34 -7.92
CA VAL A 38 8.85 3.65 -9.23
C VAL A 38 10.15 3.96 -9.95
N VAL A 39 10.97 2.93 -10.19
CA VAL A 39 12.25 3.09 -10.91
C VAL A 39 12.16 2.46 -12.29
N LEU A 40 12.26 3.29 -13.32
CA LEU A 40 12.38 2.86 -14.70
C LEU A 40 13.86 2.72 -15.04
N SER A 41 14.24 1.62 -15.70
CA SER A 41 15.57 1.46 -16.30
C SER A 41 15.89 2.52 -17.36
N GLN A 42 14.86 3.11 -17.96
CA GLN A 42 14.97 4.18 -18.95
C GLN A 42 13.86 5.21 -18.71
N ALA A 43 14.25 6.48 -18.50
CA ALA A 43 13.30 7.59 -18.41
C ALA A 43 12.79 8.07 -19.79
N SER A 44 13.40 7.58 -20.87
CA SER A 44 12.95 7.88 -22.23
C SER A 44 13.11 6.70 -23.18
N VAL A 45 12.12 6.52 -24.06
CA VAL A 45 12.06 5.45 -25.06
C VAL A 45 11.58 5.99 -26.41
N ALA A 46 11.86 5.27 -27.50
CA ALA A 46 11.32 5.60 -28.81
C ALA A 46 9.81 5.30 -28.89
N ALA A 47 9.08 6.08 -29.66
CA ALA A 47 7.69 5.79 -30.00
C ALA A 47 7.58 4.44 -30.71
N GLY A 48 6.55 3.67 -30.38
CA GLY A 48 6.36 2.31 -30.87
C GLY A 48 5.95 1.34 -29.76
N SER A 49 6.17 0.05 -30.01
CA SER A 49 5.89 -1.00 -29.02
C SER A 49 6.92 -0.97 -27.89
N VAL A 50 6.44 -0.88 -26.66
CA VAL A 50 7.23 -0.87 -25.43
C VAL A 50 6.70 -1.94 -24.49
N THR A 51 7.58 -2.82 -24.02
CA THR A 51 7.27 -3.84 -23.01
C THR A 51 7.90 -3.47 -21.68
N PHE A 52 7.06 -3.24 -20.68
CA PHE A 52 7.45 -3.06 -19.30
C PHE A 52 7.57 -4.43 -18.61
N VAL A 53 8.70 -4.69 -17.98
CA VAL A 53 8.91 -5.86 -17.11
C VAL A 53 8.97 -5.35 -15.69
N VAL A 54 7.89 -5.57 -14.94
CA VAL A 54 7.66 -4.95 -13.65
C VAL A 54 7.94 -5.96 -12.55
N THR A 55 8.79 -5.59 -11.59
CA THR A 55 9.08 -6.40 -10.41
C THR A 55 8.73 -5.61 -9.16
N ASN A 56 7.93 -6.22 -8.28
CA ASN A 56 7.71 -5.71 -6.94
C ASN A 56 8.87 -6.17 -6.03
N ALA A 57 9.76 -5.24 -5.71
CA ALA A 57 10.88 -5.45 -4.80
C ALA A 57 10.63 -4.85 -3.40
N GLY A 58 9.43 -4.33 -3.18
CA GLY A 58 8.96 -3.90 -1.86
C GLY A 58 8.48 -5.07 -1.02
N SER A 59 8.02 -4.71 0.17
CA SER A 59 7.39 -5.60 1.13
C SER A 59 5.87 -5.63 1.03
N ILE A 60 5.23 -4.62 0.42
CA ILE A 60 3.77 -4.54 0.25
C ILE A 60 3.31 -4.80 -1.20
N PRO A 61 2.04 -5.20 -1.46
CA PRO A 61 1.50 -5.28 -2.82
C PRO A 61 1.54 -3.91 -3.54
N HIS A 62 1.84 -3.94 -4.83
CA HIS A 62 1.89 -2.75 -5.67
C HIS A 62 1.20 -3.01 -7.01
N GLY A 63 0.83 -1.96 -7.73
CA GLY A 63 0.36 -2.02 -9.11
C GLY A 63 1.28 -1.20 -10.00
N PHE A 64 1.01 -1.23 -11.30
CA PHE A 64 1.76 -0.45 -12.28
C PHE A 64 0.83 0.07 -13.35
N GLU A 65 0.69 1.39 -13.43
CA GLU A 65 -0.12 2.07 -14.43
C GLU A 65 0.72 3.01 -15.28
N VAL A 66 0.38 3.09 -16.57
CA VAL A 66 0.92 4.07 -17.52
C VAL A 66 -0.24 4.89 -18.07
N GLU A 67 -0.25 6.19 -17.76
CA GLU A 67 -1.30 7.13 -18.14
C GLU A 67 -0.75 8.26 -19.02
N GLY A 68 -1.48 8.63 -20.07
CA GLY A 68 -1.17 9.79 -20.91
C GLY A 68 -1.42 9.54 -22.39
N GLN A 69 -1.59 10.61 -23.16
CA GLN A 69 -1.83 10.54 -24.62
C GLN A 69 -3.03 9.64 -25.01
N GLY A 70 -4.05 9.57 -24.16
CA GLY A 70 -5.22 8.70 -24.34
C GLY A 70 -4.99 7.22 -24.01
N ILE A 71 -3.91 6.90 -23.30
CA ILE A 71 -3.64 5.58 -22.72
C ILE A 71 -3.88 5.67 -21.21
N GLU A 72 -4.56 4.66 -20.68
CA GLU A 72 -4.81 4.42 -19.24
C GLU A 72 -4.85 2.88 -19.11
N GLN A 73 -3.70 2.27 -18.82
CA GLN A 73 -3.52 0.82 -18.81
C GLN A 73 -2.65 0.40 -17.64
N GLU A 74 -3.06 -0.65 -16.95
CA GLU A 74 -2.46 -1.05 -15.68
C GLU A 74 -2.24 -2.56 -15.52
N ILE A 75 -1.38 -2.88 -14.55
CA ILE A 75 -1.36 -4.14 -13.81
C ILE A 75 -1.90 -3.81 -12.42
N GLU A 76 -3.09 -4.31 -12.10
CA GLU A 76 -3.84 -3.92 -10.89
C GLU A 76 -3.07 -4.25 -9.60
N THR A 77 -2.50 -5.46 -9.49
CA THR A 77 -1.77 -5.89 -8.29
C THR A 77 -0.65 -6.89 -8.61
N ILE A 78 0.50 -6.67 -7.97
CA ILE A 78 1.75 -7.43 -8.03
C ILE A 78 2.19 -7.67 -6.58
N GLN A 79 2.19 -8.93 -6.16
CA GLN A 79 2.55 -9.32 -4.79
C GLN A 79 4.05 -9.10 -4.50
N PRO A 80 4.46 -8.96 -3.23
CA PRO A 80 5.87 -8.84 -2.85
C PRO A 80 6.73 -9.96 -3.46
N GLY A 81 7.85 -9.58 -4.11
CA GLY A 81 8.75 -10.50 -4.80
C GLY A 81 8.26 -11.03 -6.16
N ALA A 82 7.02 -10.76 -6.54
CA ALA A 82 6.46 -11.17 -7.82
C ALA A 82 6.86 -10.21 -8.96
N SER A 83 6.65 -10.66 -10.20
CA SER A 83 6.85 -9.86 -11.40
C SER A 83 5.74 -10.12 -12.41
N ASP A 84 5.46 -9.12 -13.24
CA ASP A 84 4.49 -9.18 -14.32
C ASP A 84 4.91 -8.25 -15.48
N THR A 85 4.21 -8.30 -16.61
CA THR A 85 4.57 -7.56 -17.83
C THR A 85 3.39 -6.82 -18.45
N LEU A 86 3.63 -5.58 -18.90
CA LEU A 86 2.66 -4.76 -19.62
C LEU A 86 3.27 -4.32 -20.95
N THR A 87 2.60 -4.59 -22.08
CA THR A 87 3.06 -4.17 -23.41
C THR A 87 2.11 -3.15 -24.01
N LEU A 88 2.63 -1.97 -24.35
CA LEU A 88 1.86 -0.84 -24.88
C LEU A 88 2.45 -0.35 -26.21
N THR A 89 1.62 0.27 -27.05
CA THR A 89 2.09 1.04 -28.21
C THR A 89 2.04 2.52 -27.86
N LEU A 90 3.20 3.13 -27.61
CA LEU A 90 3.30 4.50 -27.14
C LEU A 90 3.59 5.49 -28.27
N LYS A 91 2.88 6.62 -28.27
CA LYS A 91 3.13 7.75 -29.18
C LYS A 91 4.14 8.69 -28.52
N LYS A 92 4.79 9.53 -29.34
CA LYS A 92 5.61 10.62 -28.81
C LYS A 92 4.80 11.46 -27.83
N GLY A 93 5.34 11.69 -26.64
CA GLY A 93 4.64 12.40 -25.58
C GLY A 93 5.28 12.19 -24.21
N SER A 94 4.61 12.72 -23.18
CA SER A 94 4.91 12.41 -21.78
C SER A 94 3.81 11.51 -21.25
N TYR A 95 4.22 10.55 -20.42
CA TYR A 95 3.35 9.63 -19.70
C TYR A 95 3.68 9.69 -18.22
N GLU A 96 2.64 9.68 -17.40
CA GLU A 96 2.77 9.41 -15.98
C GLU A 96 2.83 7.90 -15.76
N VAL A 97 3.68 7.48 -14.83
CA VAL A 97 3.83 6.07 -14.47
C VAL A 97 3.77 5.97 -12.96
N TYR A 98 2.79 5.23 -12.44
CA TYR A 98 2.51 5.23 -11.00
C TYR A 98 1.95 3.89 -10.52
N CYS A 99 1.76 3.78 -9.21
CA CYS A 99 1.08 2.65 -8.59
C CYS A 99 -0.39 3.02 -8.27
N PRO A 100 -1.39 2.40 -8.93
CA PRO A 100 -2.82 2.74 -8.77
C PRO A 100 -3.45 2.16 -7.49
N VAL A 101 -2.74 1.25 -6.80
CA VAL A 101 -3.23 0.56 -5.61
C VAL A 101 -3.81 1.55 -4.60
N GLY A 102 -5.02 1.22 -4.15
CA GLY A 102 -5.75 1.99 -3.16
C GLY A 102 -6.43 3.24 -3.69
N ALA A 103 -6.93 3.22 -4.92
CA ALA A 103 -7.49 4.39 -5.58
C ALA A 103 -6.47 5.55 -5.56
N ASP A 104 -5.29 5.25 -6.09
CA ASP A 104 -4.12 6.14 -6.18
C ASP A 104 -3.53 6.54 -4.83
N SER A 105 -3.78 5.81 -3.75
CA SER A 105 -3.17 6.13 -2.45
C SER A 105 -1.65 6.09 -2.53
N HIS A 106 -1.11 5.05 -3.18
CA HIS A 106 0.34 4.91 -3.35
C HIS A 106 0.91 6.05 -4.22
N LYS A 107 0.25 6.41 -5.32
CA LYS A 107 0.58 7.60 -6.13
C LYS A 107 0.57 8.88 -5.29
N LYS A 108 -0.48 9.11 -4.48
CA LYS A 108 -0.60 10.30 -3.60
C LYS A 108 0.50 10.38 -2.54
N LEU A 109 1.10 9.25 -2.17
CA LEU A 109 2.29 9.21 -1.31
C LEU A 109 3.62 9.42 -2.05
N GLY A 110 3.59 9.57 -3.38
CA GLY A 110 4.75 9.83 -4.23
C GLY A 110 5.26 8.61 -4.98
N MET A 111 4.46 7.54 -5.09
CA MET A 111 4.79 6.37 -5.91
C MET A 111 4.48 6.61 -7.39
N ASP A 112 5.12 7.64 -7.95
CA ASP A 112 4.97 8.08 -9.32
C ASP A 112 6.31 8.50 -9.94
N THR A 113 6.38 8.43 -11.27
CA THR A 113 7.50 8.90 -12.09
C THR A 113 6.99 9.24 -13.50
N HIS A 114 7.87 9.77 -14.35
CA HIS A 114 7.52 10.18 -15.71
C HIS A 114 8.34 9.43 -16.75
N LEU A 115 7.66 9.00 -17.82
CA LEU A 115 8.28 8.41 -19.00
C LEU A 115 8.12 9.36 -20.20
N LYS A 116 9.25 9.70 -20.83
CA LYS A 116 9.26 10.51 -22.06
C LYS A 116 9.39 9.65 -23.30
N VAL A 117 8.41 9.70 -24.18
CA VAL A 117 8.46 8.99 -25.46
C VAL A 117 8.90 9.96 -26.56
N VAL A 118 10.01 9.66 -27.21
CA VAL A 118 10.60 10.48 -28.28
C VAL A 118 10.28 9.91 -29.66
N SER A 119 10.44 10.72 -30.71
CA SER A 119 10.25 10.24 -32.08
C SER A 119 11.16 9.03 -32.36
N ALA A 120 10.60 7.99 -32.97
CA ALA A 120 11.40 6.88 -33.48
C ALA A 120 12.38 7.42 -34.52
N THR A 121 13.66 7.50 -34.18
CA THR A 121 14.72 7.77 -35.15
C THR A 121 15.41 6.44 -35.43
N SER A 122 15.63 6.12 -36.71
CA SER A 122 16.38 4.93 -37.14
C SER A 122 17.72 4.80 -36.39
N PRO A 123 18.20 3.57 -36.13
CA PRO A 123 19.37 3.37 -35.26
C PRO A 123 20.63 3.92 -35.93
N ALA A 124 21.37 4.78 -35.21
CA ALA A 124 22.77 5.09 -35.48
C ALA A 124 23.67 4.21 -34.58
N PRO A 125 24.91 3.90 -34.99
CA PRO A 125 25.63 2.73 -34.53
C PRO A 125 26.08 2.82 -33.07
N SER A 126 26.17 1.65 -32.45
CA SER A 126 26.75 1.40 -31.13
C SER A 126 28.17 1.95 -31.02
N GLY A 127 28.31 3.07 -30.32
CA GLY A 127 29.59 3.56 -29.81
C GLY A 127 29.81 3.05 -28.39
N TYR A 128 30.72 2.10 -28.24
CA TYR A 128 31.33 1.77 -26.95
C TYR A 128 32.11 2.99 -26.44
N GLY A 129 31.74 3.49 -25.27
CA GLY A 129 32.49 4.47 -24.49
C GLY A 129 32.25 4.19 -23.02
N ALA A 130 33.23 3.53 -22.39
CA ALA A 130 33.19 3.14 -21.00
C ALA A 130 33.45 4.34 -20.06
N SER A 131 32.78 4.28 -18.90
CA SER A 131 33.13 4.90 -17.62
C SER A 131 33.02 6.42 -17.52
N GLU A 132 31.97 6.87 -16.83
CA GLU A 132 32.18 7.63 -15.59
C GLU A 132 31.23 7.06 -14.52
N THR A 133 31.83 6.63 -13.42
CA THR A 133 31.17 6.15 -12.21
C THR A 133 30.36 7.28 -11.59
N SER A 134 29.05 7.28 -11.77
CA SER A 134 28.16 7.94 -10.82
C SER A 134 27.87 6.96 -9.69
N GLU A 135 28.41 7.30 -8.52
CA GLU A 135 28.13 6.65 -7.25
C GLU A 135 26.62 6.45 -7.06
N PRO A 136 26.20 5.39 -6.36
CA PRO A 136 24.81 5.27 -5.97
C PRO A 136 24.50 6.46 -5.08
N HIS A 137 23.77 7.44 -5.60
CA HIS A 137 23.01 8.36 -4.77
C HIS A 137 22.00 7.49 -4.01
N MET A 138 22.44 6.93 -2.88
CA MET A 138 21.55 6.62 -1.78
C MET A 138 20.84 7.92 -1.48
N LYS A 139 19.64 8.08 -2.04
CA LYS A 139 18.69 9.04 -1.50
C LYS A 139 18.61 8.69 -0.02
N ALA A 140 19.11 9.58 0.83
CA ALA A 140 18.97 9.46 2.28
C ALA A 140 17.55 8.97 2.57
N GLU A 141 17.42 7.88 3.32
CA GLU A 141 16.12 7.35 3.73
C GLU A 141 15.30 8.52 4.26
N ARG A 142 14.28 8.93 3.50
CA ARG A 142 13.42 10.01 3.92
C ARG A 142 12.61 9.45 5.07
N VAL A 143 13.02 9.76 6.30
CA VAL A 143 12.22 9.47 7.49
C VAL A 143 10.85 10.09 7.26
N GLN A 144 9.85 9.25 7.03
CA GLN A 144 8.47 9.71 6.94
C GLN A 144 7.92 9.75 8.35
N ALA A 145 7.22 10.82 8.68
CA ALA A 145 6.61 10.95 9.98
C ALA A 145 5.20 11.50 9.84
N ILE A 146 4.32 11.01 10.70
CA ILE A 146 2.93 11.43 10.76
C ILE A 146 2.56 11.66 12.22
N ARG A 147 1.99 12.82 12.51
CA ARG A 147 1.33 13.08 13.78
C ARG A 147 -0.16 12.99 13.58
N VAL A 148 -0.82 12.17 14.39
CA VAL A 148 -2.26 11.95 14.37
C VAL A 148 -2.86 12.46 15.68
N THR A 149 -3.99 13.15 15.56
CA THR A 149 -4.80 13.60 16.68
C THR A 149 -6.22 13.05 16.53
N GLY A 150 -6.67 12.29 17.51
CA GLY A 150 -8.02 11.77 17.62
C GLY A 150 -9.05 12.88 17.77
N GLY A 151 -10.15 12.82 17.02
CA GLY A 151 -11.26 13.76 17.10
C GLY A 151 -12.61 13.06 17.23
N GLY A 152 -13.53 13.67 17.98
CA GLY A 152 -14.81 13.06 18.31
C GLY A 152 -15.86 13.08 17.18
N PRO A 153 -16.93 12.29 17.27
CA PRO A 153 -17.32 11.46 18.43
C PRO A 153 -16.36 10.31 18.75
N VAL A 154 -16.33 9.89 20.03
CA VAL A 154 -15.55 8.73 20.49
C VAL A 154 -16.52 7.59 20.79
N ILE A 155 -16.21 6.40 20.29
CA ILE A 155 -17.02 5.20 20.50
C ILE A 155 -16.14 4.06 21.00
N HIS A 156 -16.68 3.27 21.93
CA HIS A 156 -16.12 1.99 22.34
C HIS A 156 -16.90 0.88 21.61
N ILE A 157 -16.17 0.01 20.93
CA ILE A 157 -16.73 -1.11 20.20
C ILE A 157 -16.65 -2.35 21.09
N LEU A 158 -17.80 -2.95 21.35
CA LEU A 158 -17.96 -4.15 22.15
C LEU A 158 -17.86 -5.40 21.26
N PRO A 159 -17.49 -6.56 21.81
CA PRO A 159 -17.54 -7.82 21.06
C PRO A 159 -18.95 -8.08 20.52
N GLY A 160 -19.02 -8.61 19.31
CA GLY A 160 -20.28 -8.96 18.69
C GLY A 160 -20.11 -9.51 17.28
N PRO A 161 -21.23 -9.78 16.61
CA PRO A 161 -21.20 -10.35 15.28
C PRO A 161 -20.67 -9.34 14.26
N PHE A 162 -19.82 -9.83 13.36
CA PHE A 162 -19.37 -9.09 12.19
C PHE A 162 -20.54 -8.95 11.21
N PRO A 163 -20.87 -7.73 10.73
CA PRO A 163 -22.12 -7.50 9.98
C PRO A 163 -22.07 -7.91 8.50
N PHE A 164 -20.91 -8.29 7.96
CA PHE A 164 -20.76 -8.75 6.56
C PHE A 164 -20.25 -10.19 6.46
N PRO A 165 -20.92 -11.18 7.10
CA PRO A 165 -20.42 -12.55 7.14
C PRO A 165 -20.37 -13.20 5.76
N ASP A 166 -21.34 -12.91 4.89
CA ASP A 166 -21.41 -13.45 3.52
C ASP A 166 -20.28 -12.92 2.64
N SER A 167 -19.90 -11.66 2.81
CA SER A 167 -18.77 -11.06 2.09
C SER A 167 -17.42 -11.62 2.58
N ALA A 168 -17.31 -11.95 3.86
CA ALA A 168 -16.09 -12.51 4.44
C ALA A 168 -15.92 -14.02 4.14
N ALA A 169 -17.02 -14.78 4.04
CA ALA A 169 -16.99 -16.25 3.94
C ALA A 169 -16.13 -16.81 2.79
N PRO A 170 -16.17 -16.28 1.55
CA PRO A 170 -15.32 -16.77 0.46
C PRO A 170 -13.82 -16.58 0.73
N ILE A 171 -13.48 -15.52 1.48
CA ILE A 171 -12.09 -15.18 1.80
C ILE A 171 -11.62 -16.03 2.99
N LEU A 172 -12.46 -16.24 4.00
CA LEU A 172 -12.15 -17.11 5.15
C LEU A 172 -11.78 -18.54 4.75
N ALA A 173 -12.36 -19.05 3.65
CA ALA A 173 -11.99 -20.35 3.10
C ALA A 173 -10.51 -20.44 2.68
N ALA A 174 -9.87 -19.32 2.35
CA ALA A 174 -8.47 -19.25 1.94
C ALA A 174 -7.47 -19.23 3.13
N PHE A 175 -7.94 -19.12 4.38
CA PHE A 175 -7.09 -18.96 5.58
C PHE A 175 -6.74 -20.29 6.29
N GLY A 176 -7.14 -21.45 5.73
CA GLY A 176 -6.70 -22.77 6.21
C GLY A 176 -6.92 -22.98 7.73
N ASP A 177 -5.84 -23.25 8.46
CA ASP A 177 -5.85 -23.58 9.89
C ASP A 177 -6.23 -22.38 10.80
N GLU A 178 -6.11 -21.13 10.33
CA GLU A 178 -6.52 -19.93 11.09
C GLU A 178 -8.04 -19.70 11.07
N ARG A 179 -8.76 -20.48 10.25
CA ARG A 179 -10.21 -20.34 10.03
C ARG A 179 -11.00 -20.42 11.33
N GLU A 180 -10.66 -21.33 12.25
CA GLU A 180 -11.41 -21.50 13.50
C GLU A 180 -11.33 -20.24 14.39
N GLY A 181 -10.15 -19.61 14.45
CA GLY A 181 -9.95 -18.34 15.15
C GLY A 181 -10.75 -17.21 14.51
N LEU A 182 -10.77 -17.13 13.18
CA LEU A 182 -11.53 -16.12 12.45
C LEU A 182 -13.05 -16.34 12.56
N GLU A 183 -13.54 -17.58 12.50
CA GLU A 183 -14.97 -17.90 12.72
C GLU A 183 -15.44 -17.51 14.13
N SER A 184 -14.57 -17.63 15.14
CA SER A 184 -14.84 -17.13 16.49
C SER A 184 -14.96 -15.60 16.50
N GLN A 185 -14.06 -14.90 15.80
CA GLN A 185 -14.12 -13.44 15.63
C GLN A 185 -15.32 -12.97 14.80
N VAL A 186 -15.82 -13.77 13.86
CA VAL A 186 -17.07 -13.45 13.14
C VAL A 186 -18.25 -13.31 14.11
N LYS A 187 -18.26 -14.06 15.21
CA LYS A 187 -19.38 -14.07 16.18
C LYS A 187 -19.20 -13.08 17.32
N ASN A 188 -17.97 -12.96 17.84
CA ASN A 188 -17.67 -12.21 19.07
C ASN A 188 -16.42 -11.33 18.94
N GLY A 189 -16.14 -10.86 17.72
CA GLY A 189 -14.92 -10.13 17.42
C GLY A 189 -15.03 -8.62 17.62
N PRO A 190 -13.92 -7.92 17.37
CA PRO A 190 -13.80 -6.47 17.56
C PRO A 190 -14.57 -5.65 16.52
N TYR A 191 -14.84 -6.15 15.32
CA TYR A 191 -15.45 -5.37 14.24
C TYR A 191 -16.99 -5.51 14.20
N SER A 192 -17.65 -5.27 15.33
CA SER A 192 -19.09 -5.41 15.46
C SER A 192 -19.86 -4.08 15.30
N ASN A 193 -21.18 -4.18 15.24
CA ASN A 193 -22.09 -3.02 15.37
C ASN A 193 -22.51 -2.76 16.83
N ASN A 194 -22.02 -3.54 17.80
CA ASN A 194 -22.26 -3.29 19.21
C ASN A 194 -21.35 -2.16 19.67
N VAL A 195 -21.87 -0.94 19.60
CA VAL A 195 -21.10 0.27 19.88
C VAL A 195 -21.75 1.08 20.97
N VAL A 196 -20.92 1.73 21.76
CA VAL A 196 -21.36 2.58 22.85
C VAL A 196 -20.56 3.87 22.85
N ARG A 197 -21.21 4.99 23.17
CA ARG A 197 -20.50 6.26 23.26
C ARG A 197 -19.46 6.21 24.38
N SER A 198 -18.32 6.81 24.11
CA SER A 198 -17.19 6.94 25.01
C SER A 198 -16.69 8.38 24.98
N SER A 199 -15.66 8.66 25.76
CA SER A 199 -14.91 9.91 25.76
C SER A 199 -13.44 9.57 25.93
N GLY A 200 -12.58 10.43 25.38
CA GLY A 200 -11.14 10.20 25.47
C GLY A 200 -10.35 11.02 24.47
N THR A 201 -9.04 10.99 24.65
CA THR A 201 -8.07 11.60 23.75
C THR A 201 -7.15 10.51 23.21
N PHE A 202 -6.66 10.72 22.01
CA PHE A 202 -5.55 9.94 21.49
C PHE A 202 -4.68 10.86 20.64
N THR A 203 -3.39 10.90 20.91
CA THR A 203 -2.42 11.54 20.04
C THR A 203 -1.20 10.64 19.96
N PHE A 204 -0.71 10.45 18.74
CA PHE A 204 0.56 9.77 18.53
C PHE A 204 1.32 10.41 17.38
N THR A 205 2.63 10.20 17.39
CA THR A 205 3.52 10.44 16.26
C THR A 205 4.17 9.11 15.92
N ALA A 206 4.13 8.74 14.65
CA ALA A 206 4.81 7.56 14.14
C ALA A 206 5.88 8.01 13.14
N TRP A 207 7.01 7.34 13.19
CA TRP A 207 8.13 7.54 12.28
C TRP A 207 8.43 6.22 11.59
N ASP A 208 8.38 6.24 10.26
CA ASP A 208 8.89 5.18 9.40
C ASP A 208 10.35 5.52 9.08
N LYS A 209 11.26 4.66 9.57
CA LYS A 209 12.71 4.77 9.35
C LYS A 209 13.23 3.53 8.60
N GLY A 210 12.36 2.90 7.82
CA GLY A 210 12.59 1.64 7.13
C GLY A 210 12.35 0.41 8.02
N ALA A 211 12.44 -0.77 7.41
CA ALA A 211 11.90 -2.06 7.87
C ALA A 211 12.16 -2.52 9.33
N VAL A 212 13.07 -1.88 10.08
CA VAL A 212 13.41 -2.30 11.46
C VAL A 212 13.60 -1.15 12.45
N ARG A 213 13.50 0.12 12.03
CA ARG A 213 13.81 1.29 12.89
C ARG A 213 12.61 2.18 13.15
N ASP A 214 11.42 1.70 12.84
CA ASP A 214 10.20 2.42 13.09
C ASP A 214 10.04 2.70 14.58
N SER A 215 9.51 3.88 14.89
CA SER A 215 9.27 4.30 16.25
C SER A 215 7.90 4.94 16.36
N VAL A 216 7.33 4.87 17.55
CA VAL A 216 6.04 5.48 17.86
C VAL A 216 6.12 6.12 19.25
N ASP A 217 5.49 7.27 19.40
CA ASP A 217 5.29 7.94 20.67
C ASP A 217 3.83 8.39 20.72
N GLY A 218 3.12 8.07 21.79
CA GLY A 218 1.72 8.44 21.88
C GLY A 218 1.05 7.96 23.15
N VAL A 219 -0.03 8.66 23.47
CA VAL A 219 -0.85 8.35 24.64
C VAL A 219 -2.31 8.39 24.22
N ALA A 220 -3.04 7.34 24.61
CA ALA A 220 -4.49 7.30 24.55
C ALA A 220 -5.04 7.26 25.98
N GLU A 221 -6.05 8.07 26.26
CA GLU A 221 -6.83 8.03 27.50
C GLU A 221 -8.30 8.00 27.15
N PHE A 222 -9.06 7.04 27.69
CA PHE A 222 -10.49 6.92 27.39
C PHE A 222 -11.27 6.27 28.54
N ALA A 223 -12.58 6.50 28.54
CA ALA A 223 -13.49 5.92 29.52
C ALA A 223 -14.36 4.81 28.91
N THR A 224 -14.53 3.71 29.62
CA THR A 224 -15.48 2.65 29.28
C THR A 224 -16.81 2.85 30.03
N GLN A 225 -17.88 2.20 29.57
CA GLN A 225 -19.24 2.38 30.12
C GLN A 225 -19.40 2.00 31.59
N ASP A 226 -18.54 1.11 32.08
CA ASP A 226 -18.45 0.72 33.49
C ASP A 226 -17.82 1.82 34.38
N GLY A 227 -17.43 2.95 33.78
CA GLY A 227 -16.80 4.08 34.46
C GLY A 227 -15.29 3.93 34.63
N ALA A 228 -14.67 2.85 34.15
CA ALA A 228 -13.23 2.69 34.22
C ALA A 228 -12.51 3.66 33.27
N ARG A 229 -11.41 4.24 33.76
CA ARG A 229 -10.50 5.08 32.97
C ARG A 229 -9.31 4.25 32.52
N TRP A 230 -9.09 4.17 31.22
CA TRP A 230 -7.98 3.47 30.62
C TRP A 230 -6.95 4.43 30.10
N LYS A 231 -5.68 4.11 30.30
CA LYS A 231 -4.55 4.83 29.73
C LYS A 231 -3.62 3.85 29.05
N LEU A 232 -3.28 4.15 27.81
CA LEU A 232 -2.27 3.44 27.03
C LEU A 232 -1.12 4.41 26.74
N VAL A 233 0.09 4.01 27.06
CA VAL A 233 1.32 4.68 26.62
C VAL A 233 2.00 3.76 25.61
N LEU A 234 2.16 4.24 24.37
CA LEU A 234 2.87 3.50 23.32
C LEU A 234 4.38 3.49 23.65
N ASP A 235 5.02 2.33 23.50
CA ASP A 235 6.44 2.14 23.80
C ASP A 235 7.26 1.90 22.53
N ARG A 236 7.07 0.74 21.89
CA ARG A 236 7.87 0.33 20.74
C ARG A 236 7.02 -0.26 19.63
N VAL A 237 7.47 -0.09 18.39
CA VAL A 237 6.83 -0.67 17.21
C VAL A 237 7.13 -2.17 17.15
N GLN A 238 6.14 -2.96 16.74
CA GLN A 238 6.30 -4.37 16.45
C GLN A 238 6.70 -4.56 14.98
N THR A 239 7.98 -4.80 14.74
CA THR A 239 8.55 -4.87 13.38
C THR A 239 8.56 -6.29 12.78
N LYS A 240 8.33 -7.32 13.60
CA LYS A 240 8.32 -8.73 13.15
C LYS A 240 6.96 -9.10 12.57
N ASP A 241 6.96 -9.46 11.29
CA ASP A 241 5.79 -10.02 10.61
C ASP A 241 5.28 -11.29 11.29
N VAL A 242 3.97 -11.47 11.25
CA VAL A 242 3.29 -12.72 11.63
C VAL A 242 2.62 -13.26 10.36
N PRO A 243 2.57 -14.58 10.13
CA PRO A 243 1.83 -15.14 9.00
C PRO A 243 0.43 -14.51 8.85
N HIS A 244 0.04 -14.17 7.62
CA HIS A 244 -1.20 -13.45 7.27
C HIS A 244 -1.42 -12.06 7.92
N HIS A 245 -0.54 -11.63 8.82
CA HIS A 245 -0.47 -10.31 9.44
C HIS A 245 0.92 -9.68 9.26
N PRO A 246 1.37 -9.43 8.02
CA PRO A 246 2.61 -8.69 7.80
C PRO A 246 2.50 -7.32 8.46
N ARG A 247 3.50 -6.99 9.27
CA ARG A 247 3.63 -5.73 9.99
C ARG A 247 4.44 -4.72 9.19
N PHE A 248 5.20 -5.18 8.19
CA PHE A 248 5.91 -4.36 7.22
C PHE A 248 6.83 -3.31 7.87
N GLY A 249 7.63 -3.73 8.86
CA GLY A 249 8.45 -2.82 9.65
C GLY A 249 7.70 -2.13 10.80
N GLY A 250 6.38 -2.16 10.76
CA GLY A 250 5.47 -1.93 11.88
C GLY A 250 4.78 -0.56 11.88
N VAL A 251 5.28 0.44 11.13
CA VAL A 251 4.55 1.66 10.76
C VAL A 251 4.41 1.72 9.24
N ILE A 252 3.18 1.88 8.76
CA ILE A 252 2.90 1.85 7.33
C ILE A 252 2.07 3.06 6.97
N MET A 253 2.50 3.80 5.95
CA MET A 253 1.80 5.00 5.46
C MET A 253 0.95 4.65 4.21
N GLY A 254 -0.17 5.36 4.00
CA GLY A 254 -0.98 5.33 2.75
C GLY A 254 -1.28 3.92 2.25
N LEU A 255 -2.07 3.22 3.04
CA LEU A 255 -2.21 1.79 3.06
C LEU A 255 -3.61 1.36 2.55
N TYR A 256 -3.71 0.49 1.54
CA TYR A 256 -4.97 -0.09 1.05
C TYR A 256 -5.04 -1.60 1.29
N TYR A 257 -5.80 -2.01 2.31
CA TYR A 257 -5.89 -3.41 2.74
C TYR A 257 -7.20 -3.72 3.45
N HIS A 258 -7.27 -4.95 3.99
CA HIS A 258 -8.42 -5.62 4.58
C HIS A 258 -9.50 -5.98 3.55
N GLY A 259 -10.58 -6.58 4.05
CA GLY A 259 -11.72 -7.04 3.25
C GLY A 259 -11.27 -7.89 2.07
N VAL A 260 -11.46 -7.36 0.87
CA VAL A 260 -11.25 -8.09 -0.40
C VAL A 260 -9.79 -8.28 -0.80
N THR A 261 -8.86 -7.55 -0.17
CA THR A 261 -7.44 -7.56 -0.56
C THR A 261 -6.68 -8.82 -0.13
N GLN A 262 -7.30 -9.68 0.69
CA GLN A 262 -6.71 -10.90 1.26
C GLN A 262 -5.46 -10.68 2.11
N VAL A 263 -5.21 -9.45 2.55
CA VAL A 263 -4.12 -9.12 3.47
C VAL A 263 -4.72 -8.64 4.77
N HIS A 264 -4.18 -9.19 5.87
CA HIS A 264 -4.76 -9.12 7.21
C HIS A 264 -6.13 -9.81 7.28
N THR A 265 -6.79 -9.73 8.44
CA THR A 265 -8.10 -10.37 8.62
C THR A 265 -9.14 -9.78 7.66
N PRO A 266 -9.98 -10.61 7.02
CA PRO A 266 -11.08 -10.13 6.19
C PRO A 266 -12.23 -9.52 7.01
N LEU A 267 -12.18 -9.60 8.35
CA LEU A 267 -13.24 -9.12 9.24
C LEU A 267 -13.17 -7.61 9.49
N VAL A 268 -12.56 -6.87 8.58
CA VAL A 268 -12.54 -5.41 8.54
C VAL A 268 -12.93 -5.03 7.11
N PRO A 269 -13.77 -4.01 6.90
CA PRO A 269 -13.99 -3.49 5.57
C PRO A 269 -12.68 -3.16 4.86
N THR A 270 -12.69 -3.24 3.54
CA THR A 270 -11.60 -2.72 2.72
C THR A 270 -11.49 -1.23 2.96
N ILE A 271 -10.29 -0.74 3.30
CA ILE A 271 -10.08 0.66 3.69
C ILE A 271 -8.89 1.26 2.95
N ASN A 272 -8.83 2.59 2.98
CA ASN A 272 -7.61 3.33 2.71
C ASN A 272 -7.16 3.98 4.02
N SER A 273 -5.89 3.86 4.38
CA SER A 273 -5.34 4.32 5.66
C SER A 273 -4.22 5.32 5.43
N ALA A 274 -4.23 6.43 6.17
CA ALA A 274 -3.10 7.36 6.17
C ALA A 274 -1.91 6.79 6.95
N VAL A 275 -2.19 6.04 8.04
CA VAL A 275 -1.18 5.30 8.80
C VAL A 275 -1.81 4.10 9.49
N ALA A 276 -1.12 2.96 9.44
CA ALA A 276 -1.41 1.78 10.24
C ALA A 276 -0.14 1.35 10.98
N LEU A 277 -0.26 0.93 12.24
CA LEU A 277 0.88 0.42 12.99
C LEU A 277 0.53 -0.68 13.98
N TRP A 278 1.54 -1.47 14.31
CA TRP A 278 1.53 -2.42 15.41
C TRP A 278 2.55 -1.99 16.44
N ALA A 279 2.18 -1.95 17.71
CA ALA A 279 3.05 -1.53 18.79
C ALA A 279 2.88 -2.40 20.04
N VAL A 280 3.84 -2.30 20.95
CA VAL A 280 3.68 -2.68 22.35
C VAL A 280 3.43 -1.41 23.16
N GLY A 281 2.58 -1.49 24.17
CA GLY A 281 2.35 -0.38 25.07
C GLY A 281 2.11 -0.80 26.52
N HIS A 282 2.20 0.20 27.39
CA HIS A 282 1.91 0.10 28.82
C HIS A 282 0.46 0.48 29.06
N LEU A 283 -0.32 -0.45 29.61
CA LEU A 283 -1.75 -0.28 29.84
C LEU A 283 -2.04 -0.11 31.32
N TYR A 284 -2.89 0.86 31.65
CA TYR A 284 -3.34 1.17 32.99
C TYR A 284 -4.86 1.23 33.03
N LYS A 285 -5.46 0.75 34.14
CA LYS A 285 -6.89 0.87 34.47
C LYS A 285 -7.00 1.63 35.79
N ASN A 286 -7.67 2.78 35.77
CA ASN A 286 -7.81 3.68 36.92
C ASN A 286 -6.47 4.01 37.58
N ASP A 287 -5.47 4.35 36.77
CA ASP A 287 -4.09 4.65 37.18
C ASP A 287 -3.31 3.46 37.78
N VAL A 288 -3.89 2.25 37.79
CA VAL A 288 -3.22 1.00 38.20
C VAL A 288 -2.66 0.28 36.98
N PRO A 289 -1.38 -0.15 36.97
CA PRO A 289 -0.81 -0.93 35.88
C PRO A 289 -1.57 -2.24 35.65
N VAL A 290 -1.86 -2.54 34.38
CA VAL A 290 -2.51 -3.79 33.94
C VAL A 290 -1.48 -4.70 33.27
N THR A 291 -0.71 -4.17 32.32
CA THR A 291 0.39 -4.88 31.64
C THR A 291 1.35 -3.89 31.00
N ASP A 292 2.62 -4.25 30.92
CA ASP A 292 3.67 -3.53 30.18
C ASP A 292 3.90 -4.09 28.77
N ASN A 293 3.07 -5.05 28.36
CA ASN A 293 3.24 -5.79 27.12
C ASN A 293 1.93 -5.88 26.30
N ALA A 294 1.06 -4.87 26.42
CA ALA A 294 -0.18 -4.83 25.64
C ALA A 294 0.16 -4.80 24.14
N MET A 295 -0.48 -5.67 23.37
CA MET A 295 -0.40 -5.63 21.91
C MET A 295 -1.36 -4.58 21.39
N VAL A 296 -0.84 -3.61 20.64
CA VAL A 296 -1.60 -2.46 20.15
C VAL A 296 -1.63 -2.47 18.64
N HIS A 297 -2.82 -2.24 18.08
CA HIS A 297 -3.00 -1.94 16.66
C HIS A 297 -3.70 -0.59 16.51
N VAL A 298 -3.14 0.26 15.66
CA VAL A 298 -3.65 1.62 15.43
C VAL A 298 -3.79 1.85 13.94
N MET A 299 -4.91 2.44 13.52
CA MET A 299 -5.11 2.85 12.13
C MET A 299 -5.84 4.18 12.04
N LEU A 300 -5.30 5.13 11.29
CA LEU A 300 -6.08 6.28 10.78
C LEU A 300 -6.55 5.92 9.38
N LEU A 301 -7.86 5.74 9.20
CA LEU A 301 -8.42 5.14 8.00
C LEU A 301 -9.69 5.84 7.47
N SER A 302 -10.06 5.46 6.25
CA SER A 302 -11.30 5.84 5.57
C SER A 302 -12.48 5.45 6.43
N ARG A 303 -13.39 6.40 6.69
CA ARG A 303 -14.60 6.21 7.50
C ARG A 303 -15.33 4.92 7.13
N THR A 304 -15.56 4.05 8.10
CA THR A 304 -16.24 2.76 7.93
C THR A 304 -17.65 2.74 8.53
N ARG A 305 -17.92 3.67 9.46
CA ARG A 305 -19.17 3.74 10.22
C ARG A 305 -20.03 4.92 9.76
N ARG A 306 -21.35 4.69 9.71
CA ARG A 306 -22.32 5.75 9.38
C ARG A 306 -22.56 6.67 10.57
N ASP A 307 -22.86 7.93 10.29
CA ASP A 307 -23.20 8.90 11.32
C ASP A 307 -24.49 8.49 12.05
N GLY A 308 -24.53 8.73 13.36
CA GLY A 308 -25.71 8.46 14.20
C GLY A 308 -25.55 7.21 15.05
N ASP A 309 -25.75 6.03 14.47
CA ASP A 309 -25.70 4.75 15.18
C ASP A 309 -24.34 4.04 15.12
N PHE A 310 -23.39 4.58 14.33
CA PHE A 310 -22.04 4.06 14.15
C PHE A 310 -21.98 2.60 13.69
N ALA A 311 -23.02 2.08 13.04
CA ALA A 311 -22.93 0.76 12.41
C ALA A 311 -22.03 0.84 11.17
N LEU A 312 -21.32 -0.26 10.89
CA LEU A 312 -20.52 -0.40 9.68
C LEU A 312 -21.43 -0.25 8.44
N THR A 313 -21.00 0.59 7.50
CA THR A 313 -21.86 1.02 6.39
C THR A 313 -21.45 0.47 5.03
N CYS A 314 -20.26 -0.12 4.93
CA CYS A 314 -19.69 -0.63 3.68
C CYS A 314 -18.73 -1.79 3.94
N TRP A 315 -18.66 -2.69 2.95
CA TRP A 315 -17.61 -3.73 2.87
C TRP A 315 -16.35 -3.22 2.18
N ASP A 316 -16.49 -2.25 1.27
CA ASP A 316 -15.39 -1.45 0.74
C ASP A 316 -15.68 0.03 1.04
N CYS A 317 -14.89 0.56 1.95
CA CYS A 317 -14.96 1.93 2.42
C CYS A 317 -13.77 2.76 1.94
N SER A 318 -12.92 2.22 1.06
CA SER A 318 -11.66 2.85 0.62
C SER A 318 -11.83 4.21 -0.06
N LYS A 319 -13.01 4.46 -0.63
CA LYS A 319 -13.39 5.74 -1.26
C LYS A 319 -13.86 6.80 -0.27
N ASN A 320 -14.10 6.41 0.99
CA ASN A 320 -14.53 7.35 2.03
C ASN A 320 -13.35 8.19 2.53
N LYS A 321 -13.69 9.31 3.15
CA LYS A 321 -12.69 10.22 3.71
C LYS A 321 -11.90 9.54 4.84
N ILE A 322 -10.58 9.71 4.84
CA ILE A 322 -9.68 9.25 5.90
C ILE A 322 -9.82 10.18 7.12
N GLU A 323 -10.52 9.72 8.15
CA GLU A 323 -10.80 10.49 9.38
C GLU A 323 -11.22 9.63 10.59
N GLU A 324 -11.32 8.30 10.44
CA GLU A 324 -11.62 7.41 11.55
C GLU A 324 -10.31 6.84 12.12
N LEU A 325 -10.03 7.13 13.38
CA LEU A 325 -8.87 6.61 14.09
C LEU A 325 -9.29 5.44 14.98
N GLN A 326 -8.83 4.25 14.64
CA GLN A 326 -9.09 2.99 15.32
C GLN A 326 -7.93 2.64 16.26
N LEU A 327 -8.24 2.25 17.49
CA LEU A 327 -7.28 1.77 18.49
C LEU A 327 -7.77 0.45 19.08
N GLN A 328 -7.11 -0.65 18.72
CA GLN A 328 -7.34 -1.96 19.31
C GLN A 328 -6.19 -2.31 20.27
N ILE A 329 -6.55 -2.81 21.46
CA ILE A 329 -5.60 -3.22 22.50
C ILE A 329 -5.94 -4.64 22.93
N LEU A 330 -4.95 -5.54 22.82
CA LEU A 330 -5.04 -6.95 23.16
C LEU A 330 -4.02 -7.28 24.27
N PRO A 331 -4.27 -8.34 25.07
CA PRO A 331 -3.26 -8.87 26.00
C PRO A 331 -1.97 -9.26 25.27
N GLY A 332 -0.85 -9.22 25.99
CA GLY A 332 0.40 -9.75 25.48
C GLY A 332 0.34 -11.26 25.25
N PRO A 333 1.25 -11.84 24.43
CA PRO A 333 1.30 -13.28 24.24
C PRO A 333 1.44 -14.04 25.58
N GLY A 334 0.51 -14.95 25.87
CA GLY A 334 0.47 -15.73 27.10
C GLY A 334 -0.15 -15.03 28.31
N GLU A 335 -0.61 -13.78 28.17
CA GLU A 335 -1.27 -13.03 29.24
C GLU A 335 -2.78 -13.35 29.31
N PRO A 336 -3.41 -13.22 30.50
CA PRO A 336 -4.85 -13.37 30.63
C PRO A 336 -5.59 -12.27 29.87
N LYS A 337 -6.84 -12.56 29.51
CA LYS A 337 -7.78 -11.57 28.98
C LYS A 337 -7.94 -10.40 29.93
N PHE A 338 -8.09 -9.20 29.37
CA PHE A 338 -8.38 -8.02 30.18
C PHE A 338 -9.74 -8.14 30.86
N ASP A 339 -9.87 -7.48 32.01
CA ASP A 339 -11.16 -7.23 32.67
C ASP A 339 -11.93 -6.14 31.91
N ALA A 340 -12.39 -6.51 30.71
CA ALA A 340 -13.16 -5.73 29.76
C ALA A 340 -14.02 -6.68 28.89
N PRO A 341 -15.15 -6.22 28.33
CA PRO A 341 -15.99 -7.04 27.45
C PRO A 341 -15.17 -7.66 26.30
N GLY A 342 -15.23 -8.99 26.17
CA GLY A 342 -14.49 -9.73 25.13
C GLY A 342 -13.02 -9.99 25.45
N GLY A 343 -12.47 -9.40 26.51
CA GLY A 343 -11.07 -9.54 26.91
C GLY A 343 -10.10 -8.64 26.17
N PHE A 344 -10.60 -7.62 25.48
CA PHE A 344 -9.85 -6.63 24.70
C PHE A 344 -10.50 -5.25 24.82
N LEU A 345 -9.81 -4.21 24.34
CA LEU A 345 -10.36 -2.86 24.23
C LEU A 345 -10.32 -2.43 22.76
N PHE A 346 -11.39 -1.81 22.28
CA PHE A 346 -11.43 -1.27 20.92
C PHE A 346 -12.18 0.05 20.86
N VAL A 347 -11.48 1.13 20.53
CA VAL A 347 -12.00 2.49 20.59
C VAL A 347 -11.75 3.21 19.27
N ASN A 348 -12.75 3.94 18.80
CA ASN A 348 -12.62 4.78 17.62
C ASN A 348 -12.85 6.27 17.93
N TRP A 349 -12.10 7.12 17.23
CA TRP A 349 -12.30 8.56 17.13
C TRP A 349 -12.69 8.92 15.69
N GLU A 350 -13.95 9.32 15.50
CA GLU A 350 -14.63 9.35 14.19
C GLU A 350 -14.32 10.60 13.33
N LYS A 351 -13.61 11.60 13.87
CA LYS A 351 -13.23 12.84 13.13
C LYS A 351 -11.80 13.26 13.44
N SER A 352 -10.88 12.34 13.21
CA SER A 352 -9.46 12.48 13.46
C SER A 352 -8.73 13.17 12.31
N SER A 353 -7.54 13.67 12.58
CA SER A 353 -6.72 14.37 11.59
C SER A 353 -5.26 13.98 11.70
N SER A 354 -4.51 14.18 10.61
CA SER A 354 -3.08 13.99 10.57
C SER A 354 -2.34 15.18 9.97
N ARG A 355 -1.07 15.31 10.33
CA ARG A 355 -0.14 16.27 9.73
C ARG A 355 1.27 15.70 9.71
N LYS A 356 2.12 16.23 8.84
CA LYS A 356 3.57 16.02 8.98
C LYS A 356 4.04 16.72 10.26
N PRO A 357 4.81 16.05 11.13
CA PRO A 357 5.46 16.71 12.27
C PRO A 357 6.35 17.85 11.78
N ALA A 358 6.49 18.90 12.58
CA ALA A 358 7.48 19.93 12.31
C ALA A 358 8.88 19.29 12.35
N SER A 359 9.72 19.64 11.38
CA SER A 359 11.09 19.16 11.23
C SER A 359 11.98 19.54 12.39
#